data_AF-G2YV49-F1
#
_entry.id   AF-G2YV49-F1
#
_cell.length_a   1.000
_cell.length_b   1.000
_cell.length_c   1.000
_cell.angle_alpha   90.00
_cell.angle_beta   90.00
_cell.angle_gamma   90.00
#
_symmetry.space_group_name_H-M   'P 1'
#
loop_
_entity.id
_entity.type
_entity.pdbx_description
1 polymer ?
#
loop_
_entity_poly.entity_id
_entity_poly.type
_entity_poly.pdbx_seq_one_letter_code
_entity_poly.pdbx_strand_id
1 'polypeptide(L)'
;MREVNFSIPNVNKASVGITTALYDRRALDCTSTLPLINSLNHLAYLTTSSARIRDILTVDGGVERLVCLLKAGRSKDMMDMWKWNLAFQCVVNIGVRGSENVRTRVVEADMVPVIATILDNYIKVVDRCREKAEEAKQKALLEHRHQNGRSGEHRSTHKGPIKTPTSSTFYRHPLEPLGYRNDKWLRRHGHYTNRASIRSHISSRANYILRSQTPSPS
;
A
#
# COMPACT_ATOMS: atom_id res chain seq x y z
N MET A 1 6.73 -38.35 2.94
CA MET A 1 5.56 -38.60 2.08
C MET A 1 5.33 -37.36 1.23
N ARG A 2 5.26 -37.46 -0.11
CA ARG A 2 4.86 -36.33 -0.96
C ARG A 2 3.34 -36.18 -0.84
N GLU A 3 2.86 -35.01 -0.44
CA GLU A 3 1.42 -34.74 -0.41
C GLU A 3 0.82 -34.88 -1.81
N VAL A 4 -0.36 -35.49 -1.88
CA VAL A 4 -1.09 -35.74 -3.12
C VAL A 4 -1.59 -34.40 -3.65
N ASN A 5 -1.21 -34.02 -4.86
CA ASN A 5 -1.73 -32.81 -5.51
C ASN A 5 -3.23 -32.99 -5.77
N PHE A 6 -4.08 -32.22 -5.09
CA PHE A 6 -5.52 -32.22 -5.34
C PHE A 6 -5.80 -31.36 -6.57
N SER A 7 -6.26 -31.99 -7.65
CA SER A 7 -6.78 -31.32 -8.84
C SER A 7 -8.31 -31.45 -8.89
N ILE A 8 -8.99 -30.43 -9.43
CA ILE A 8 -10.44 -30.51 -9.68
C ILE A 8 -10.63 -30.60 -11.21
N PRO A 9 -10.72 -31.81 -11.78
CA PRO A 9 -10.77 -31.99 -13.24
C PRO A 9 -12.01 -31.33 -13.86
N ASN A 10 -13.15 -31.31 -13.16
CA ASN A 10 -14.41 -30.75 -13.67
C ASN A 10 -14.37 -29.24 -13.93
N VAL A 11 -13.43 -28.50 -13.35
CA VAL A 11 -13.25 -27.06 -13.61
C VAL A 11 -11.93 -26.75 -14.32
N ASN A 12 -11.19 -27.77 -14.76
CA ASN A 12 -9.86 -27.66 -15.36
C ASN A 12 -8.91 -26.74 -14.55
N LYS A 13 -9.02 -26.78 -13.21
CA LYS A 13 -8.14 -26.03 -12.29
C LYS A 13 -7.22 -27.01 -11.58
N ALA A 14 -5.93 -26.70 -11.62
CA ALA A 14 -4.88 -27.49 -10.98
C ALA A 14 -4.83 -27.35 -9.45
N SER A 15 -5.67 -26.49 -8.84
CA SER A 15 -5.76 -26.29 -7.39
C SER A 15 -7.14 -25.77 -6.96
N VAL A 16 -7.54 -26.05 -5.71
CA VAL A 16 -8.72 -25.44 -5.07
C VAL A 16 -8.37 -24.00 -4.70
N GLY A 17 -9.25 -23.04 -5.01
CA GLY A 17 -9.03 -21.61 -4.80
C GLY A 17 -10.14 -20.95 -3.99
N ILE A 18 -9.84 -19.82 -3.36
CA ILE A 18 -10.84 -19.01 -2.66
C ILE A 18 -11.67 -18.21 -3.67
N THR A 19 -12.97 -18.18 -3.48
CA THR A 19 -13.92 -17.35 -4.24
C THR A 19 -14.77 -16.52 -3.28
N THR A 20 -15.65 -15.65 -3.77
CA THR A 20 -16.56 -14.88 -2.93
C THR A 20 -17.63 -15.72 -2.22
N ALA A 21 -17.80 -16.99 -2.60
CA ALA A 21 -18.79 -17.90 -2.00
C ALA A 21 -18.13 -19.08 -1.25
N LEU A 22 -16.84 -19.32 -1.46
CA LEU A 22 -16.13 -20.48 -0.91
C LEU A 22 -14.77 -20.08 -0.36
N TYR A 23 -14.53 -20.44 0.89
CA TYR A 23 -13.22 -20.37 1.52
C TYR A 23 -12.66 -21.79 1.69
N ASP A 24 -11.46 -22.01 1.19
CA ASP A 24 -10.66 -23.22 1.42
C ASP A 24 -9.25 -22.78 1.85
N ARG A 25 -8.83 -23.20 3.06
CA ARG A 25 -7.55 -22.85 3.66
C ARG A 25 -6.36 -23.24 2.78
N ARG A 26 -6.46 -24.34 2.04
CA ARG A 26 -5.36 -24.90 1.23
C ARG A 26 -4.95 -23.98 0.07
N ALA A 27 -5.88 -23.13 -0.39
CA ALA A 27 -5.59 -22.13 -1.41
C ALA A 27 -4.51 -21.10 -0.99
N LEU A 28 -4.28 -20.95 0.32
CA LEU A 28 -3.22 -20.09 0.87
C LEU A 28 -1.83 -20.75 0.86
N ASP A 29 -1.76 -22.06 0.63
CA ASP A 29 -0.50 -22.82 0.56
C ASP A 29 0.03 -22.97 -0.88
N CYS A 30 -0.65 -22.38 -1.86
CA CYS A 30 -0.22 -22.37 -3.24
C CYS A 30 1.20 -21.79 -3.40
N THR A 31 2.07 -22.56 -4.07
CA THR A 31 3.46 -22.16 -4.39
C THR A 31 3.54 -21.18 -5.55
N SER A 32 2.56 -21.25 -6.47
CA SER A 32 2.49 -20.33 -7.61
C SER A 32 1.91 -18.98 -7.18
N THR A 33 2.60 -17.90 -7.54
CA THR A 33 2.24 -16.54 -7.15
C THR A 33 0.89 -16.10 -7.73
N LEU A 34 0.56 -16.48 -8.96
CA LEU A 34 -0.67 -16.02 -9.64
C LEU A 34 -1.96 -16.57 -8.99
N PRO A 35 -2.11 -17.90 -8.77
CA PRO A 35 -3.26 -18.46 -8.05
C PRO A 35 -3.39 -17.93 -6.61
N LEU A 36 -2.26 -17.70 -5.94
CA LEU A 36 -2.25 -17.16 -4.59
C LEU A 36 -2.76 -15.71 -4.56
N ILE A 37 -2.29 -14.86 -5.47
CA ILE A 37 -2.80 -13.48 -5.61
C ILE A 37 -4.32 -13.48 -5.85
N ASN A 38 -4.82 -14.36 -6.72
CA ASN A 38 -6.25 -14.43 -7.00
C ASN A 38 -7.05 -14.83 -5.75
N SER A 39 -6.57 -15.82 -5.00
CA SER A 39 -7.20 -16.27 -3.76
C SER A 39 -7.18 -15.17 -2.68
N LEU A 40 -6.04 -14.47 -2.52
CA LEU A 40 -5.91 -13.35 -1.60
C LEU A 40 -6.83 -12.17 -1.96
N ASN A 41 -7.03 -11.90 -3.25
CA ASN A 41 -7.94 -10.85 -3.72
C ASN A 41 -9.40 -11.14 -3.31
N HIS A 42 -9.86 -12.38 -3.50
CA HIS A 42 -11.19 -12.78 -3.03
C HIS A 42 -11.27 -12.79 -1.49
N LEU A 43 -10.20 -13.22 -0.81
CA LEU A 43 -10.14 -13.22 0.65
C LEU A 43 -10.17 -11.80 1.25
N ALA A 44 -9.56 -10.82 0.59
CA ALA A 44 -9.59 -9.42 1.04
C ALA A 44 -11.02 -8.86 1.09
N TYR A 45 -11.88 -9.29 0.15
CA TYR A 45 -13.30 -9.00 0.18
C TYR A 45 -14.00 -9.73 1.33
N LEU A 46 -13.84 -11.06 1.42
CA LEU A 46 -14.49 -11.88 2.44
C LEU A 46 -14.16 -11.46 3.88
N THR A 47 -12.90 -11.14 4.15
CA THR A 47 -12.44 -10.65 5.47
C THR A 47 -13.07 -9.30 5.84
N THR A 48 -13.47 -8.51 4.85
CA THR A 48 -14.20 -7.25 5.05
C THR A 48 -15.67 -7.52 5.39
N SER A 49 -16.34 -8.44 4.68
CA SER A 49 -17.80 -8.60 4.73
C SER A 49 -18.31 -9.70 5.67
N SER A 50 -17.51 -10.71 6.00
CA SER A 50 -17.96 -11.89 6.75
C SER A 50 -17.20 -12.06 8.07
N ALA A 51 -17.91 -11.90 9.19
CA ALA A 51 -17.37 -12.20 10.52
C ALA A 51 -17.00 -13.68 10.65
N ARG A 52 -17.86 -14.57 10.15
CA ARG A 52 -17.61 -16.02 10.15
C ARG A 52 -16.29 -16.40 9.48
N ILE A 53 -15.94 -15.75 8.36
CA ILE A 53 -14.66 -16.01 7.68
C ILE A 53 -13.48 -15.58 8.55
N ARG A 54 -13.59 -14.45 9.27
CA ARG A 54 -12.54 -14.02 10.20
C ARG A 54 -12.37 -15.02 11.34
N ASP A 55 -13.46 -15.54 11.89
CA ASP A 55 -13.41 -16.56 12.95
C ASP A 55 -12.77 -17.86 12.45
N ILE A 56 -13.18 -18.35 11.27
CA ILE A 56 -12.60 -19.55 10.63
C ILE A 56 -11.09 -19.40 10.47
N LEU A 57 -10.63 -18.27 9.93
CA LEU A 57 -9.21 -17.99 9.70
C LEU A 57 -8.35 -18.06 10.96
N THR A 58 -8.93 -17.80 12.14
CA THR A 58 -8.22 -17.86 13.42
C THR A 58 -8.13 -19.26 14.02
N VAL A 59 -8.99 -20.17 13.57
CA VAL A 59 -9.08 -21.55 14.05
C VAL A 59 -8.26 -22.49 13.16
N ASP A 60 -8.24 -22.25 11.85
CA ASP A 60 -7.64 -23.15 10.85
C ASP A 60 -6.17 -22.84 10.49
N GLY A 61 -5.54 -21.91 11.21
CA GLY A 61 -4.16 -21.50 10.93
C GLY A 61 -4.00 -20.57 9.72
N GLY A 62 -5.10 -20.02 9.20
CA GLY A 62 -5.09 -19.12 8.04
C GLY A 62 -4.41 -17.77 8.34
N VAL A 63 -4.58 -17.24 9.54
CA VAL A 63 -3.91 -16.00 9.96
C VAL A 63 -2.39 -16.18 9.99
N GLU A 64 -1.89 -17.27 10.58
CA GLU A 64 -0.48 -17.62 10.65
C GLU A 64 0.13 -17.73 9.27
N ARG A 65 -0.61 -18.32 8.32
CA ARG A 65 -0.17 -18.41 6.93
C ARG A 65 -0.07 -17.05 6.28
N LEU A 66 -1.04 -16.16 6.50
CA LEU A 66 -0.99 -14.79 6.00
C LEU A 66 0.20 -14.02 6.60
N VAL A 67 0.45 -14.17 7.91
CA VAL A 67 1.61 -13.54 8.57
C VAL A 67 2.92 -14.11 8.04
N CYS A 68 3.00 -15.41 7.77
CA CYS A 68 4.16 -16.03 7.13
C CYS A 68 4.48 -15.40 5.76
N LEU A 69 3.46 -15.11 4.94
CA LEU A 69 3.65 -14.38 3.68
C LEU A 69 4.19 -12.96 3.92
N LEU A 70 3.80 -12.31 5.02
CA LEU A 70 4.27 -10.97 5.36
C LEU A 70 5.70 -10.95 5.88
N LYS A 71 6.09 -11.98 6.64
CA LYS A 71 7.45 -12.17 7.17
C LYS A 71 8.49 -12.38 6.06
N ALA A 72 8.08 -12.82 4.86
CA ALA A 72 8.96 -12.85 3.69
C ALA A 72 9.45 -11.45 3.26
N GLY A 73 8.79 -10.39 3.75
CA GLY A 73 9.16 -9.00 3.48
C GLY A 73 8.67 -8.50 2.12
N ARG A 74 8.84 -7.19 1.91
CA ARG A 74 8.50 -6.56 0.62
C ARG A 74 9.62 -6.82 -0.39
N SER A 75 9.24 -7.39 -1.54
CA SER A 75 10.12 -7.59 -2.69
C SER A 75 10.10 -6.40 -3.66
N LYS A 76 11.12 -6.31 -4.53
CA LYS A 76 11.14 -5.44 -5.71
C LYS A 76 10.35 -6.03 -6.88
N ASP A 77 10.13 -7.34 -6.87
CA ASP A 77 9.27 -7.98 -7.87
C ASP A 77 7.83 -7.49 -7.72
N MET A 78 7.22 -7.18 -8.85
CA MET A 78 5.87 -6.64 -8.87
C MET A 78 4.87 -7.65 -8.32
N MET A 79 4.89 -8.90 -8.77
CA MET A 79 3.90 -9.88 -8.32
C MET A 79 4.02 -10.18 -6.82
N ASP A 80 5.24 -10.28 -6.31
CA ASP A 80 5.49 -10.44 -4.88
C ASP A 80 5.01 -9.24 -4.06
N MET A 81 5.16 -8.02 -4.57
CA MET A 81 4.62 -6.81 -3.93
C MET A 81 3.08 -6.86 -3.84
N TRP A 82 2.40 -7.28 -4.90
CA TRP A 82 0.94 -7.42 -4.91
C TRP A 82 0.47 -8.50 -3.94
N LYS A 83 1.14 -9.66 -3.96
CA LYS A 83 0.90 -10.76 -2.99
C LYS A 83 1.04 -10.27 -1.55
N TRP A 84 2.13 -9.58 -1.23
CA TRP A 84 2.38 -9.04 0.12
C TRP A 84 1.32 -8.01 0.52
N ASN A 85 0.97 -7.08 -0.38
CA ASN A 85 -0.06 -6.07 -0.12
C ASN A 85 -1.44 -6.69 0.16
N LEU A 86 -1.85 -7.68 -0.64
CA LEU A 86 -3.12 -8.36 -0.44
C LEU A 86 -3.15 -9.17 0.85
N ALA A 87 -2.05 -9.87 1.19
CA ALA A 87 -1.92 -10.56 2.47
C ALA A 87 -2.02 -9.58 3.65
N PHE A 88 -1.34 -8.43 3.55
CA PHE A 88 -1.35 -7.40 4.59
C PHE A 88 -2.76 -6.85 4.78
N GLN A 89 -3.45 -6.56 3.68
CA GLN A 89 -4.83 -6.11 3.70
C GLN A 89 -5.77 -7.13 4.35
N CYS A 90 -5.59 -8.44 4.08
CA CYS A 90 -6.37 -9.49 4.74
C CYS A 90 -6.17 -9.46 6.26
N VAL A 91 -4.91 -9.46 6.73
CA VAL A 91 -4.60 -9.45 8.18
C VAL A 91 -5.13 -8.19 8.86
N VAL A 92 -4.95 -7.02 8.25
CA VAL A 92 -5.50 -5.76 8.79
C VAL A 92 -7.02 -5.78 8.82
N ASN A 93 -7.69 -6.25 7.77
CA ASN A 93 -9.15 -6.39 7.77
C ASN A 93 -9.62 -7.30 8.91
N ILE A 94 -8.92 -8.41 9.15
CA ILE A 94 -9.21 -9.34 10.25
C ILE A 94 -9.05 -8.64 11.59
N GLY A 95 -7.93 -7.96 11.83
CA GLY A 95 -7.65 -7.27 13.09
C GLY A 95 -8.61 -6.12 13.40
N VAL A 96 -8.88 -5.24 12.44
CA VAL A 96 -9.71 -4.03 12.71
C VAL A 96 -11.21 -4.31 12.77
N ARG A 97 -11.68 -5.42 12.20
CA ARG A 97 -13.11 -5.84 12.21
C ARG A 97 -13.38 -7.05 13.09
N GLY A 98 -12.34 -7.65 13.64
CA GLY A 98 -12.43 -8.84 14.48
C GLY A 98 -13.02 -8.52 15.84
N SER A 99 -13.65 -9.53 16.45
CA SER A 99 -13.92 -9.54 17.89
C SER A 99 -12.61 -9.48 18.68
N GLU A 100 -12.69 -9.29 20.00
CA GLU A 100 -11.52 -9.33 20.86
C GLU A 100 -10.70 -10.61 20.67
N ASN A 101 -11.36 -11.77 20.68
CA ASN A 101 -10.69 -13.06 20.45
C ASN A 101 -9.94 -13.07 19.12
N VAL A 102 -10.56 -12.59 18.03
CA VAL A 102 -9.90 -12.50 16.72
C VAL A 102 -8.68 -11.59 16.76
N ARG A 103 -8.77 -10.44 17.44
CA ARG A 103 -7.63 -9.51 17.59
C ARG A 103 -6.48 -10.13 18.37
N THR A 104 -6.77 -10.84 19.46
CA THR A 104 -5.79 -11.57 20.24
C THR A 104 -5.10 -12.64 19.40
N ARG A 105 -5.85 -13.42 18.62
CA ARG A 105 -5.29 -14.43 17.71
C ARG A 105 -4.38 -13.84 16.63
N VAL A 106 -4.70 -12.65 16.11
CA VAL A 106 -3.81 -11.94 15.16
C VAL A 106 -2.48 -11.55 15.82
N VAL A 107 -2.49 -11.16 17.09
CA VAL A 107 -1.27 -10.85 17.85
C VAL A 107 -0.46 -12.12 18.08
N GLU A 108 -1.11 -13.18 18.56
CA GLU A 108 -0.50 -14.50 18.82
C GLU A 108 0.07 -15.16 17.55
N ALA A 109 -0.45 -14.80 16.37
CA ALA A 109 0.09 -15.23 15.08
C ALA A 109 1.34 -14.44 14.62
N ASP A 110 1.99 -13.67 15.51
CA ASP A 110 3.17 -12.84 15.27
C ASP A 110 2.97 -11.66 14.29
N MET A 111 1.83 -10.99 14.33
CA MET A 111 1.65 -9.79 13.50
C MET A 111 2.42 -8.56 14.06
N VAL A 112 2.71 -8.53 15.37
CA VAL A 112 3.36 -7.36 16.01
C VAL A 112 4.76 -7.07 15.44
N PRO A 113 5.67 -8.05 15.27
CA PRO A 113 6.96 -7.80 14.64
C PRO A 113 6.87 -7.28 13.20
N VAL A 114 5.86 -7.71 12.44
CA VAL A 114 5.62 -7.23 11.06
C VAL A 114 5.28 -5.74 11.08
N ILE A 115 4.37 -5.32 11.97
CA ILE A 115 3.98 -3.91 12.11
C ILE A 115 5.18 -3.07 12.59
N ALA A 116 5.92 -3.54 13.60
CA ALA A 116 7.11 -2.87 14.09
C ALA A 116 8.13 -2.64 12.96
N THR A 117 8.36 -3.64 12.10
CA THR A 117 9.24 -3.53 10.93
C THR A 117 8.75 -2.49 9.93
N ILE A 118 7.44 -2.40 9.68
CA ILE A 118 6.87 -1.39 8.77
C ILE A 118 7.09 0.02 9.33
N LEU A 119 6.81 0.21 10.61
CA LEU A 119 6.95 1.51 11.28
C LEU A 119 8.41 1.96 11.38
N ASP A 120 9.32 1.05 11.71
CA ASP A 120 10.76 1.31 11.73
C ASP A 120 11.28 1.74 10.34
N ASN A 121 10.84 1.05 9.28
CA ASN A 121 11.16 1.45 7.91
C ASN A 121 10.59 2.82 7.55
N TYR A 122 9.39 3.15 8.03
CA TYR A 122 8.78 4.47 7.81
C TYR A 122 9.59 5.58 8.47
N ILE A 123 9.95 5.41 9.75
CA ILE A 123 10.76 6.39 10.51
C ILE A 123 12.10 6.62 9.80
N LYS A 124 12.80 5.54 9.42
CA LYS A 124 14.06 5.63 8.65
C LYS A 124 13.92 6.40 7.34
N VAL A 125 12.79 6.27 6.64
CA VAL A 125 12.53 7.04 5.40
C VAL A 125 12.31 8.51 5.72
N VAL A 126 11.52 8.80 6.76
CA VAL A 126 11.23 10.18 7.20
C VAL A 126 12.51 10.89 7.62
N ASP A 127 13.37 10.24 8.42
CA ASP A 127 14.63 10.82 8.88
C ASP A 127 15.57 11.14 7.71
N ARG A 128 15.74 10.21 6.77
CA ARG A 128 16.54 10.47 5.55
C ARG A 128 15.98 11.61 4.70
N CYS A 129 14.66 11.77 4.64
CA CYS A 129 14.05 12.89 3.92
C CYS A 129 14.33 14.22 4.63
N ARG A 130 14.32 14.22 5.96
CA ARG A 130 14.64 15.39 6.77
C ARG A 130 16.10 15.80 6.62
N GLU A 131 17.04 14.86 6.72
CA GLU A 131 18.47 15.09 6.50
C GLU A 131 18.74 15.73 5.13
N LYS A 132 18.18 15.14 4.06
CA LYS A 132 18.32 15.69 2.70
C LYS A 132 17.73 17.10 2.55
N ALA A 133 16.64 17.40 3.25
CA ALA A 133 16.05 18.73 3.23
C ALA A 133 16.94 19.76 3.94
N GLU A 134 17.56 19.40 5.06
CA GLU A 134 18.51 20.26 5.76
C GLU A 134 19.80 20.46 4.95
N GLU A 135 20.34 19.40 4.33
CA GLU A 135 21.47 19.51 3.40
C GLU A 135 21.16 20.43 2.21
N ALA A 136 19.96 20.32 1.63
CA ALA A 136 19.53 21.18 0.52
C ALA A 136 19.41 22.65 0.96
N LYS A 137 18.89 22.92 2.16
CA LYS A 137 18.85 24.28 2.73
C LYS A 137 20.27 24.82 2.95
N GLN A 138 21.16 24.01 3.52
CA GLN A 138 22.55 24.42 3.77
C GLN A 138 23.27 24.77 2.47
N LYS A 139 23.12 23.94 1.42
CA LYS A 139 23.68 24.20 0.08
C LYS A 139 23.10 25.47 -0.53
N ALA A 140 21.79 25.66 -0.47
CA ALA A 140 21.14 26.86 -0.98
C ALA A 140 21.64 28.14 -0.27
N LEU A 141 21.85 28.10 1.06
CA LEU A 141 22.43 29.22 1.81
C LEU A 141 23.88 29.52 1.39
N LEU A 142 24.70 28.49 1.19
CA LEU A 142 26.09 28.64 0.73
C LEU A 142 26.14 29.22 -0.70
N GLU A 143 25.29 28.73 -1.60
CA GLU A 143 25.18 29.25 -2.97
C GLU A 143 24.72 30.72 -3.01
N HIS A 144 23.74 31.10 -2.18
CA HIS A 144 23.29 32.49 -2.07
C HIS A 144 24.41 33.42 -1.57
N ARG A 145 25.27 32.94 -0.65
CA ARG A 145 26.44 33.69 -0.18
C ARG A 145 27.48 33.90 -1.28
N HIS A 146 27.70 32.91 -2.16
CA HIS A 146 28.64 33.02 -3.29
C HIS A 146 28.14 33.94 -4.42
N GLN A 147 26.83 34.02 -4.68
CA GLN A 147 26.29 34.97 -5.67
C GLN A 147 26.40 36.42 -5.21
N ASN A 148 26.17 36.71 -3.92
CA ASN A 148 26.27 38.07 -3.39
C ASN A 148 27.73 38.60 -3.37
N GLY A 149 28.73 37.72 -3.29
CA GLY A 149 30.14 38.09 -3.31
C GLY A 149 30.70 38.44 -4.70
N ARG A 150 30.00 38.13 -5.80
CA ARG A 150 30.43 38.43 -7.18
C ARG A 150 29.82 39.72 -7.75
N SER A 151 28.89 40.36 -7.04
CA SER A 151 28.20 41.57 -7.52
C SER A 151 28.91 42.89 -7.15
N GLY A 152 30.16 42.82 -6.70
CA GLY A 152 30.92 43.95 -6.15
C GLY A 152 31.81 44.72 -7.12
N GLU A 153 31.79 44.46 -8.43
CA GLU A 153 32.67 45.19 -9.35
C GLU A 153 32.09 45.36 -10.75
N HIS A 154 31.18 46.33 -10.91
CA HIS A 154 31.08 47.14 -12.13
C HIS A 154 30.34 48.45 -11.86
N ARG A 155 31.12 49.51 -11.63
CA ARG A 155 30.68 50.90 -11.62
C ARG A 155 30.51 51.35 -13.07
N SER A 156 29.29 51.66 -13.50
CA SER A 156 29.07 52.79 -14.41
C SER A 156 27.60 53.26 -14.43
N THR A 157 27.49 54.57 -14.40
CA THR A 157 26.31 55.44 -14.44
C THR A 157 25.44 55.25 -15.68
N HIS A 158 24.11 55.19 -15.52
CA HIS A 158 23.17 56.05 -16.26
C HIS A 158 21.74 55.94 -15.72
N LYS A 159 21.09 57.10 -15.55
CA LYS A 159 19.67 57.27 -15.17
C LYS A 159 18.75 56.91 -16.35
N GLY A 160 17.63 56.23 -16.07
CA GLY A 160 16.51 56.03 -17.00
C GLY A 160 15.27 55.48 -16.27
N PRO A 161 14.04 55.84 -16.68
CA PRO A 161 12.89 55.84 -15.78
C PRO A 161 12.12 54.51 -15.72
N ILE A 162 11.42 54.40 -14.59
CA ILE A 162 10.40 53.44 -14.15
C ILE A 162 9.64 52.76 -15.31
N LYS A 163 9.71 51.43 -15.33
CA LYS A 163 8.69 50.54 -15.89
C LYS A 163 8.45 49.39 -14.92
N THR A 164 7.23 49.32 -14.39
CA THR A 164 6.68 48.15 -13.72
C THR A 164 6.59 46.97 -14.70
N PRO A 165 6.82 45.74 -14.21
CA PRO A 165 5.95 44.65 -14.62
C PRO A 165 5.45 43.86 -13.41
N THR A 166 4.13 43.91 -13.23
CA THR A 166 3.21 42.78 -13.20
C THR A 166 3.73 41.42 -12.69
N SER A 167 3.10 40.99 -11.61
CA SER A 167 2.82 39.62 -11.17
C SER A 167 3.30 38.47 -12.06
N SER A 168 4.12 37.58 -11.50
CA SER A 168 4.09 36.15 -11.83
C SER A 168 4.41 35.30 -10.60
N THR A 169 3.32 34.96 -9.89
CA THR A 169 3.01 33.61 -9.43
C THR A 169 4.18 32.74 -8.95
N PHE A 170 4.40 32.81 -7.64
CA PHE A 170 4.90 31.70 -6.83
C PHE A 170 4.06 30.43 -7.11
N TYR A 171 4.49 29.59 -8.06
CA TYR A 171 3.99 28.22 -8.12
C TYR A 171 4.70 27.42 -7.04
N ARG A 172 4.02 27.39 -5.89
CA ARG A 172 3.94 26.27 -4.96
C ARG A 172 4.05 24.96 -5.77
N HIS A 173 5.15 24.23 -5.65
CA HIS A 173 5.24 22.87 -6.15
C HIS A 173 4.64 21.97 -5.07
N PRO A 174 3.48 21.32 -5.27
CA PRO A 174 3.04 20.28 -4.36
C PRO A 174 3.91 19.05 -4.59
N LEU A 175 4.31 18.41 -3.50
CA LEU A 175 4.83 17.05 -3.50
C LEU A 175 3.82 16.15 -4.21
N GLU A 176 4.17 15.63 -5.38
CA GLU A 176 3.41 14.54 -5.99
C GLU A 176 3.52 13.31 -5.06
N PRO A 177 2.40 12.73 -4.61
CA PRO A 177 2.43 11.43 -3.98
C PRO A 177 2.93 10.42 -5.00
N LEU A 178 3.78 9.47 -4.59
CA LEU A 178 4.14 8.28 -5.36
C LEU A 178 2.88 7.46 -5.68
N GLY A 179 2.13 7.92 -6.68
CA GLY A 179 1.04 7.22 -7.31
C GLY A 179 1.63 6.12 -8.17
N TYR A 180 1.63 4.89 -7.64
CA TYR A 180 1.89 3.70 -8.42
C TYR A 180 0.77 3.52 -9.47
N ARG A 181 0.88 4.24 -10.59
CA ARG A 181 0.03 4.08 -11.77
C ARG A 181 0.60 2.91 -12.58
N ASN A 182 0.05 1.72 -12.41
CA ASN A 182 0.46 0.53 -13.18
C ASN A 182 -0.73 -0.17 -13.85
N ASP A 183 -1.32 0.53 -14.84
CA ASP A 183 -2.40 0.02 -15.69
C ASP A 183 -1.92 -0.92 -16.82
N LYS A 184 -0.61 -1.13 -16.99
CA LYS A 184 -0.06 -1.94 -18.09
C LYS A 184 -0.16 -3.44 -17.85
N TRP A 185 0.03 -3.91 -16.61
CA TRP A 185 -0.10 -5.34 -16.30
C TRP A 185 -1.58 -5.78 -16.24
N LEU A 186 -2.46 -4.95 -15.64
CA LEU A 186 -3.92 -5.16 -15.63
C LEU A 186 -4.51 -5.29 -17.04
N ARG A 187 -3.95 -4.58 -18.04
CA ARG A 187 -4.39 -4.68 -19.43
C ARG A 187 -3.92 -5.96 -20.13
N ARG A 188 -2.79 -6.54 -19.75
CA ARG A 188 -2.18 -7.68 -20.46
C ARG A 188 -2.67 -9.04 -19.94
N HIS A 189 -3.18 -9.13 -18.71
CA HIS A 189 -3.66 -10.39 -18.10
C HIS A 189 -5.08 -10.30 -17.52
N GLY A 190 -5.80 -9.18 -17.75
CA GLY A 190 -7.09 -8.85 -17.13
C GLY A 190 -8.35 -9.49 -17.72
N HIS A 191 -8.28 -10.72 -18.23
CA HIS A 191 -9.49 -11.43 -18.67
C HIS A 191 -10.23 -12.18 -17.55
N TYR A 192 -9.74 -12.16 -16.30
CA TYR A 192 -10.34 -12.96 -15.21
C TYR A 192 -10.84 -12.19 -13.99
N THR A 193 -10.70 -10.86 -13.90
CA THR A 193 -11.22 -10.11 -12.74
C THR A 193 -11.78 -8.75 -13.16
N ASN A 194 -13.06 -8.54 -12.85
CA ASN A 194 -13.87 -7.40 -13.25
C ASN A 194 -13.27 -6.06 -12.78
N ARG A 195 -12.66 -5.33 -13.73
CA ARG A 195 -11.99 -4.02 -13.59
C ARG A 195 -12.86 -2.95 -12.92
N ALA A 196 -14.18 -3.06 -12.99
CA ALA A 196 -15.12 -2.11 -12.39
C ALA A 196 -15.30 -2.32 -10.88
N SER A 197 -15.22 -3.57 -10.40
CA SER A 197 -15.49 -3.91 -8.98
C SER A 197 -14.37 -3.44 -8.05
N ILE A 198 -13.11 -3.52 -8.49
CA ILE A 198 -11.95 -3.08 -7.70
C ILE A 198 -11.89 -1.55 -7.62
N ARG A 199 -12.20 -0.85 -8.71
CA ARG A 199 -12.20 0.62 -8.76
C ARG A 199 -13.37 1.21 -7.96
N SER A 200 -14.54 0.56 -7.96
CA SER A 200 -15.67 0.99 -7.13
C SER A 200 -15.41 0.74 -5.64
N HIS A 201 -14.81 -0.40 -5.26
CA HIS A 201 -14.53 -0.71 -3.85
C HIS A 201 -13.51 0.22 -3.19
N ILE A 202 -12.47 0.66 -3.93
CA ILE A 202 -11.48 1.62 -3.43
C ILE A 202 -12.09 3.03 -3.32
N SER A 203 -12.88 3.45 -4.33
CA SER A 203 -13.51 4.78 -4.36
C SER A 203 -14.65 4.92 -3.34
N SER A 204 -15.47 3.88 -3.15
CA SER A 204 -16.54 3.87 -2.13
C SER A 204 -15.99 3.83 -0.70
N ARG A 205 -14.83 3.22 -0.45
CA ARG A 205 -14.19 3.21 0.90
C ARG A 205 -13.58 4.55 1.28
N ALA A 206 -13.01 5.30 0.33
CA ALA A 206 -12.53 6.66 0.60
C ALA A 206 -13.69 7.58 1.03
N ASN A 207 -14.83 7.49 0.35
CA ASN A 207 -16.02 8.29 0.69
C ASN A 207 -16.68 7.90 2.02
N TYR A 208 -16.64 6.63 2.43
CA TYR A 208 -17.24 6.19 3.69
C TYR A 208 -16.41 6.61 4.92
N ILE A 209 -15.07 6.58 4.80
CA ILE A 209 -14.16 7.02 5.88
C ILE A 209 -14.18 8.54 6.05
N LEU A 210 -14.36 9.30 4.96
CA LEU A 210 -14.56 10.76 5.01
C LEU A 210 -15.91 11.17 5.64
N ARG A 211 -16.96 10.33 5.53
CA ARG A 211 -18.27 10.61 6.12
C ARG A 211 -18.39 10.26 7.61
N SER A 212 -17.51 9.43 8.16
CA SER A 212 -17.53 9.06 9.58
C SER A 212 -16.72 10.00 10.49
N GLN A 213 -16.17 11.09 9.97
CA GLN A 213 -15.40 12.09 10.74
C GLN A 213 -16.11 13.44 10.89
N THR A 214 -17.37 13.58 10.46
CA THR A 214 -18.15 14.80 10.72
C THR A 214 -18.95 14.64 12.01
N PRO A 215 -18.67 15.42 13.08
CA PRO A 215 -19.52 15.41 14.27
C PRO A 215 -20.87 16.07 13.94
N SER A 216 -21.94 15.46 14.43
CA SER A 216 -23.32 15.96 14.29
C SER A 216 -23.45 17.35 14.92
N PRO A 217 -24.09 18.33 14.26
CA PRO A 217 -24.46 19.57 14.91
C PRO A 217 -25.59 19.30 15.91
N SER A 218 -25.41 19.83 17.12
CA SER A 218 -26.38 19.93 18.21
C SER A 218 -27.57 20.82 17.87
#